data_AF-A0A2D0NAE3-F1
#
_entry.id   AF-A0A2D0NAE3-F1
#
_cell.length_a   1.000
_cell.length_b   1.000
_cell.length_c   1.000
_cell.angle_alpha   90.00
_cell.angle_beta   90.00
_cell.angle_gamma   90.00
#
_symmetry.space_group_name_H-M   'P 1'
#
loop_
_entity.id
_entity.type
_entity.pdbx_description
1 polymer ?
#
loop_
_entity_poly.entity_id
_entity_poly.type
_entity_poly.pdbx_seq_one_letter_code
_entity_poly.pdbx_strand_id
1 'polypeptide(L)'
;MLFHLYSRHDAAASDYRQIVADLKDDNTLKNWFNSLAEFRQELANELRPLVEDNGSIPVKPSKEMRSYLHDRSDDIIEFINKENEVGLLELSLEAEESVGKYYQKIEANKDIPLEIREKLEKQHDRLLEVIEKAQRLQTVPEQDRSDFVV
;
A
#
# COMPACT_ATOMS: atom_id res chain seq x y z
N MET A 1 -5.54 -16.13 -5.38
CA MET A 1 -5.70 -14.73 -5.83
C MET A 1 -5.98 -13.79 -4.66
N LEU A 2 -7.06 -13.98 -3.89
CA LEU A 2 -7.36 -13.22 -2.66
C LEU A 2 -6.24 -13.28 -1.62
N PHE A 3 -5.71 -14.48 -1.36
CA PHE A 3 -4.57 -14.65 -0.45
C PHE A 3 -3.35 -13.81 -0.88
N HIS A 4 -3.08 -13.69 -2.18
CA HIS A 4 -1.94 -12.89 -2.66
C HIS A 4 -2.20 -11.38 -2.47
N LEU A 5 -3.45 -10.93 -2.63
CA LEU A 5 -3.83 -9.55 -2.32
C LEU A 5 -3.67 -9.26 -0.82
N TYR A 6 -4.16 -10.17 0.03
CA TYR A 6 -3.98 -10.11 1.48
C TYR A 6 -2.50 -9.99 1.85
N SER A 7 -1.65 -10.91 1.37
CA SER A 7 -0.22 -10.90 1.71
C SER A 7 0.51 -9.66 1.18
N ARG A 8 0.09 -9.10 0.04
CA ARG A 8 0.65 -7.85 -0.48
C ARG A 8 0.31 -6.66 0.42
N HIS A 9 -0.91 -6.59 0.94
CA HIS A 9 -1.29 -5.55 1.89
C HIS A 9 -0.56 -5.69 3.22
N ASP A 10 -0.47 -6.92 3.75
CA ASP A 10 0.24 -7.19 5.00
C ASP A 10 1.75 -6.89 4.91
N ALA A 11 2.38 -7.27 3.79
CA ALA A 11 3.76 -6.93 3.50
C ALA A 11 3.95 -5.41 3.36
N ALA A 12 3.12 -4.74 2.57
CA ALA A 12 3.19 -3.29 2.37
C ALA A 12 3.01 -2.51 3.68
N ALA A 13 2.09 -2.95 4.55
CA ALA A 13 1.91 -2.35 5.87
C ALA A 13 3.20 -2.44 6.70
N SER A 14 3.91 -3.56 6.63
CA SER A 14 5.17 -3.76 7.34
C SER A 14 6.30 -2.91 6.76
N ASP A 15 6.40 -2.82 5.42
CA ASP A 15 7.40 -2.00 4.74
C ASP A 15 7.18 -0.50 5.01
N TYR A 16 5.93 -0.02 5.02
CA TYR A 16 5.62 1.37 5.38
C TYR A 16 5.99 1.70 6.83
N ARG A 17 5.74 0.78 7.78
CA ARG A 17 6.18 0.97 9.18
C ARG A 17 7.71 1.03 9.28
N GLN A 18 8.41 0.23 8.48
CA GLN A 18 9.88 0.27 8.43
C GLN A 18 10.38 1.62 7.90
N ILE A 19 9.78 2.14 6.83
CA ILE A 19 10.08 3.50 6.32
C ILE A 19 9.90 4.54 7.42
N VAL A 20 8.77 4.51 8.15
CA VAL A 20 8.51 5.44 9.27
C VAL A 20 9.59 5.35 10.36
N ALA A 21 10.04 4.13 10.69
CA ALA A 21 11.06 3.90 11.71
C ALA A 21 12.44 4.44 11.30
N ASP A 22 12.75 4.40 10.01
CA ASP A 22 14.05 4.81 9.46
C ASP A 22 14.13 6.31 9.13
N LEU A 23 12.99 7.01 9.05
CA LEU A 23 12.93 8.46 8.85
C LEU A 23 13.42 9.22 10.09
N LYS A 24 14.27 10.23 9.89
CA LYS A 24 14.91 10.96 10.99
C LYS A 24 13.97 11.98 11.65
N ASP A 25 13.42 12.98 10.95
CA ASP A 25 12.68 14.07 11.64
C ASP A 25 11.64 14.87 10.80
N ASP A 26 10.89 14.24 9.87
CA ASP A 26 9.69 14.89 9.30
C ASP A 26 8.40 14.27 9.86
N ASN A 27 7.65 15.05 10.63
CA ASN A 27 6.33 14.66 11.16
C ASN A 27 5.31 14.47 10.03
N THR A 28 5.39 15.22 8.94
CA THR A 28 4.40 15.16 7.85
C THR A 28 4.54 13.87 7.06
N LEU A 29 5.77 13.56 6.60
CA LEU A 29 6.06 12.34 5.88
C LEU A 29 5.85 11.09 6.75
N LYS A 30 6.26 11.12 8.04
CA LYS A 30 6.01 10.03 8.98
C LYS A 30 4.52 9.78 9.17
N ASN A 31 3.72 10.83 9.36
CA ASN A 31 2.27 10.69 9.50
C ASN A 31 1.65 10.11 8.24
N TRP A 32 2.05 10.58 7.06
CA TRP A 32 1.59 10.04 5.78
C TRP A 32 1.89 8.54 5.63
N PHE A 33 3.14 8.12 5.84
CA PHE A 33 3.52 6.71 5.74
C PHE A 33 2.89 5.84 6.82
N ASN A 34 2.66 6.40 8.02
CA ASN A 34 1.95 5.68 9.07
C ASN A 34 0.47 5.48 8.71
N SER A 35 -0.20 6.50 8.17
CA SER A 35 -1.57 6.37 7.65
C SER A 35 -1.65 5.33 6.52
N LEU A 36 -0.65 5.27 5.63
CA LEU A 36 -0.57 4.23 4.60
C LEU A 36 -0.40 2.83 5.23
N ALA A 37 0.45 2.69 6.24
CA ALA A 37 0.61 1.42 6.95
C ALA A 37 -0.68 0.95 7.61
N GLU A 38 -1.40 1.86 8.28
CA GLU A 38 -2.70 1.58 8.91
C GLU A 38 -3.75 1.20 7.88
N PHE A 39 -3.84 1.96 6.78
CA PHE A 39 -4.75 1.68 5.67
C PHE A 39 -4.49 0.29 5.07
N ARG A 40 -3.23 -0.05 4.77
CA ARG A 40 -2.86 -1.37 4.26
C ARG A 40 -3.20 -2.49 5.25
N GLN A 41 -2.97 -2.27 6.54
CA GLN A 41 -3.34 -3.25 7.57
C GLN A 41 -4.85 -3.46 7.64
N GLU A 42 -5.65 -2.38 7.52
CA GLU A 42 -7.10 -2.45 7.50
C GLU A 42 -7.59 -3.31 6.31
N LEU A 43 -7.09 -3.05 5.10
CA LEU A 43 -7.43 -3.83 3.91
C LEU A 43 -7.04 -5.31 4.06
N ALA A 44 -5.88 -5.59 4.66
CA ALA A 44 -5.46 -6.95 4.97
C ALA A 44 -6.43 -7.63 5.96
N ASN A 45 -6.83 -6.93 7.02
CA ASN A 45 -7.77 -7.45 8.02
C ASN A 45 -9.16 -7.74 7.44
N GLU A 46 -9.63 -6.90 6.52
CA GLU A 46 -10.90 -7.12 5.80
C GLU A 46 -10.86 -8.37 4.90
N LEU A 47 -9.71 -8.67 4.29
CA LEU A 47 -9.52 -9.83 3.43
C LEU A 47 -9.23 -11.12 4.20
N ARG A 48 -8.69 -11.01 5.42
CA ARG A 48 -8.32 -12.14 6.27
C ARG A 48 -9.44 -13.18 6.44
N PRO A 49 -10.68 -12.84 6.82
CA PRO A 49 -11.74 -13.84 6.96
C PRO A 49 -12.05 -14.55 5.64
N LEU A 50 -12.03 -13.81 4.52
CA LEU A 50 -12.27 -14.38 3.19
C LEU A 50 -11.17 -15.37 2.78
N VAL A 51 -9.93 -15.11 3.22
CA VAL A 51 -8.79 -15.99 2.97
C VAL A 51 -8.84 -17.25 3.85
N GLU A 52 -9.16 -17.08 5.13
CA GLU A 52 -9.29 -18.17 6.11
C GLU A 52 -10.43 -19.14 5.71
N ASP A 53 -11.58 -18.62 5.30
CA ASP A 53 -12.73 -19.40 4.84
C ASP A 53 -12.46 -20.19 3.55
N ASN A 54 -11.56 -19.70 2.69
CA ASN A 54 -11.19 -20.36 1.43
C ASN A 54 -10.01 -21.34 1.57
N GLY A 55 -9.53 -21.61 2.79
CA GLY A 55 -8.49 -22.61 3.08
C GLY A 55 -7.15 -22.38 2.37
N SER A 56 -6.94 -21.19 1.80
CA SER A 56 -5.84 -20.89 0.89
C SER A 56 -4.74 -20.14 1.63
N ILE A 57 -4.12 -20.77 2.64
CA ILE A 57 -2.92 -20.25 3.31
C ILE A 57 -1.71 -21.06 2.82
N PRO A 58 -0.96 -20.61 1.79
CA PRO A 58 0.27 -21.26 1.41
C PRO A 58 1.28 -21.23 2.55
N VAL A 59 1.92 -22.37 2.72
CA VAL A 59 2.83 -22.70 3.83
C VAL A 59 4.15 -21.91 3.78
N LYS A 60 4.42 -21.19 2.68
CA LYS A 60 5.62 -20.35 2.51
C LYS A 60 5.31 -19.10 1.70
N PRO A 61 5.80 -17.92 2.11
CA PRO A 61 5.73 -16.72 1.29
C PRO A 61 6.52 -16.94 -0.01
N SER A 62 5.85 -16.80 -1.16
CA SER A 62 6.49 -16.82 -2.47
C SER A 62 7.04 -15.43 -2.80
N LYS A 63 8.00 -15.36 -3.73
CA LYS A 63 8.58 -14.08 -4.20
C LYS A 63 7.50 -13.11 -4.72
N GLU A 64 6.38 -13.64 -5.21
CA GLU A 64 5.23 -12.87 -5.73
C GLU A 64 4.34 -12.26 -4.63
N MET A 65 4.54 -12.69 -3.38
CA MET A 65 3.83 -12.20 -2.20
C MET A 65 4.55 -11.04 -1.51
N ARG A 66 5.75 -10.68 -1.98
CA ARG A 66 6.47 -9.50 -1.51
C ARG A 66 5.78 -8.24 -2.02
N SER A 67 5.86 -7.17 -1.24
CA SER A 67 5.35 -5.88 -1.67
C SER A 67 6.28 -5.26 -2.73
N TYR A 68 5.76 -4.28 -3.48
CA TYR A 68 6.57 -3.48 -4.39
C TYR A 68 7.72 -2.77 -3.66
N LEU A 69 7.46 -2.28 -2.45
CA LEU A 69 8.43 -1.56 -1.64
C LEU A 69 9.58 -2.46 -1.20
N HIS A 70 9.28 -3.72 -0.87
CA HIS A 70 10.30 -4.69 -0.51
C HIS A 70 11.28 -4.97 -1.66
N ASP A 71 10.79 -5.01 -2.91
CA ASP A 71 11.65 -5.17 -4.08
C ASP A 71 12.45 -3.89 -4.41
N ARG A 72 12.10 -2.74 -3.82
CA ARG A 72 12.77 -1.43 -3.96
C ARG A 72 13.47 -0.98 -2.66
N SER A 73 13.79 -1.92 -1.76
CA SER A 73 14.37 -1.62 -0.45
C SER A 73 15.67 -0.80 -0.53
N ASP A 74 16.52 -1.10 -1.51
CA ASP A 74 17.79 -0.39 -1.70
C ASP A 74 17.57 1.09 -2.08
N ASP A 75 16.57 1.36 -2.94
CA ASP A 75 16.21 2.73 -3.34
C ASP A 75 15.59 3.50 -2.17
N ILE A 76 14.76 2.83 -1.36
CA ILE A 76 14.18 3.41 -0.14
C ILE A 76 15.29 3.84 0.82
N ILE A 77 16.28 2.98 1.07
CA ILE A 77 17.42 3.28 1.92
C ILE A 77 18.23 4.45 1.33
N GLU A 78 18.45 4.47 0.02
CA GLU A 78 19.13 5.57 -0.65
C GLU A 78 18.38 6.90 -0.49
N PHE A 79 17.07 6.91 -0.68
CA PHE A 79 16.26 8.12 -0.54
C PHE A 79 16.17 8.61 0.90
N ILE A 80 16.05 7.71 1.89
CA ILE A 80 16.11 8.08 3.31
C ILE A 80 17.48 8.71 3.64
N ASN A 81 18.58 8.12 3.16
CA ASN A 81 19.92 8.64 3.42
C ASN A 81 20.20 9.99 2.76
N LYS A 82 19.58 10.25 1.60
CA LYS A 82 19.68 11.51 0.86
C LYS A 82 18.64 12.54 1.26
N GLU A 83 17.77 12.23 2.23
CA GLU A 83 16.64 13.08 2.61
C GLU A 83 15.76 13.45 1.40
N ASN A 84 15.64 12.52 0.44
CA ASN A 84 14.87 12.71 -0.78
C ASN A 84 13.41 12.30 -0.58
N GLU A 85 12.64 13.17 0.05
CA GLU A 85 11.22 12.96 0.31
C GLU A 85 10.40 12.75 -0.96
N VAL A 86 10.72 13.48 -2.03
CA VAL A 86 10.03 13.35 -3.32
C VAL A 86 10.18 11.94 -3.87
N GLY A 87 11.40 11.38 -3.85
CA GLY A 87 11.65 10.00 -4.29
C GLY A 87 10.90 8.96 -3.45
N LEU A 88 10.77 9.17 -2.13
CA LEU A 88 9.97 8.30 -1.27
C LEU A 88 8.47 8.37 -1.60
N LEU A 89 7.95 9.56 -1.85
CA LEU A 89 6.56 9.76 -2.26
C LEU A 89 6.28 9.15 -3.64
N GLU A 90 7.21 9.26 -4.59
CA GLU A 90 7.12 8.61 -5.91
C GLU A 90 7.08 7.09 -5.78
N LEU A 91 7.98 6.49 -5.00
CA LEU A 91 7.97 5.03 -4.76
C LEU A 91 6.66 4.58 -4.10
N SER A 92 6.13 5.36 -3.17
CA SER A 92 4.85 5.06 -2.53
C SER A 92 3.71 5.06 -3.55
N LEU A 93 3.66 6.08 -4.43
CA LEU A 93 2.65 6.18 -5.48
C LEU A 93 2.74 4.99 -6.44
N GLU A 94 3.94 4.65 -6.91
CA GLU A 94 4.16 3.48 -7.77
C GLU A 94 3.72 2.17 -7.09
N ALA A 95 3.96 2.03 -5.78
CA ALA A 95 3.50 0.89 -5.00
C ALA A 95 1.97 0.80 -4.96
N GLU A 96 1.29 1.92 -4.69
CA GLU A 96 -0.17 1.99 -4.67
C GLU A 96 -0.78 1.69 -6.05
N GLU A 97 -0.25 2.27 -7.13
CA GLU A 97 -0.66 2.00 -8.51
C GLU A 97 -0.45 0.54 -8.93
N SER A 98 0.65 -0.06 -8.48
CA SER A 98 0.94 -1.48 -8.72
C SER A 98 -0.13 -2.38 -8.10
N VAL A 99 -0.63 -2.03 -6.91
CA VAL A 99 -1.74 -2.76 -6.29
C VAL A 99 -3.07 -2.47 -6.98
N GLY A 100 -3.32 -1.24 -7.45
CA GLY A 100 -4.51 -0.92 -8.26
C GLY A 100 -4.60 -1.77 -9.53
N LYS A 101 -3.49 -1.95 -10.24
CA LYS A 101 -3.40 -2.89 -11.38
C LYS A 101 -3.70 -4.34 -10.99
N TYR A 102 -3.41 -4.72 -9.75
CA TYR A 102 -3.74 -6.05 -9.24
C TYR A 102 -5.24 -6.17 -8.95
N TYR A 103 -5.89 -5.17 -8.35
CA TYR A 103 -7.35 -5.12 -8.20
C TYR A 103 -8.07 -5.25 -9.54
N GLN A 104 -7.66 -4.50 -10.57
CA GLN A 104 -8.23 -4.59 -11.92
C GLN A 104 -8.17 -6.01 -12.51
N LYS A 105 -7.08 -6.75 -12.26
CA LYS A 105 -6.94 -8.15 -12.69
C LYS A 105 -7.90 -9.08 -11.94
N ILE A 106 -8.14 -8.81 -10.66
CA ILE A 106 -9.06 -9.58 -9.82
C ILE A 106 -10.51 -9.31 -10.26
N GLU A 107 -10.88 -8.05 -10.49
CA GLU A 107 -12.22 -7.64 -10.94
C GLU A 107 -12.58 -8.21 -12.31
N ALA A 108 -11.59 -8.35 -13.21
CA ALA A 108 -11.78 -9.00 -14.50
C ALA A 108 -12.07 -10.52 -14.38
N ASN A 109 -11.80 -11.13 -13.22
CA ASN A 109 -12.04 -12.55 -12.98
C ASN A 109 -13.51 -12.82 -12.59
N LYS A 110 -14.25 -13.46 -13.51
CA LYS A 110 -15.67 -13.79 -13.33
C LYS A 110 -15.92 -14.92 -12.34
N ASP A 111 -14.91 -15.71 -11.97
CA ASP A 111 -15.04 -16.84 -11.04
C ASP A 111 -15.13 -16.40 -9.57
N ILE A 112 -14.97 -15.10 -9.30
CA ILE A 112 -15.08 -14.54 -7.94
C ILE A 112 -16.57 -14.28 -7.61
N PRO A 113 -17.08 -14.82 -6.49
CA PRO A 113 -18.44 -14.56 -6.02
C PRO A 113 -18.77 -13.07 -5.94
N LEU A 114 -20.01 -12.71 -6.26
CA LEU A 114 -20.44 -11.31 -6.34
C LEU A 114 -20.18 -10.54 -5.03
N GLU A 115 -20.49 -11.13 -3.88
CA GLU A 115 -20.28 -10.51 -2.57
C GLU A 115 -18.81 -10.19 -2.28
N ILE A 116 -17.90 -11.05 -2.75
CA ILE A 116 -16.45 -10.83 -2.64
C ILE A 116 -16.03 -9.72 -3.61
N ARG A 117 -16.59 -9.71 -4.81
CA ARG A 117 -16.32 -8.67 -5.81
C ARG A 117 -16.74 -7.29 -5.32
N GLU A 118 -17.94 -7.13 -4.77
CA GLU A 118 -18.41 -5.86 -4.21
C GLU A 118 -17.52 -5.35 -3.08
N LYS A 119 -16.97 -6.27 -2.25
CA LYS A 119 -15.98 -5.90 -1.22
C LYS A 119 -14.67 -5.42 -1.84
N LEU A 120 -14.17 -6.13 -2.85
CA LEU A 120 -12.93 -5.78 -3.54
C LEU A 120 -13.03 -4.46 -4.30
N GLU A 121 -14.15 -4.20 -4.97
CA GLU A 121 -14.44 -2.93 -5.65
C GLU A 121 -14.39 -1.77 -4.65
N LYS A 122 -15.03 -1.90 -3.48
CA LYS A 122 -14.95 -0.89 -2.41
C LYS A 122 -13.53 -0.65 -1.91
N GLN A 123 -12.73 -1.71 -1.77
CA GLN A 123 -11.32 -1.55 -1.38
C GLN A 123 -10.50 -0.85 -2.48
N HIS A 124 -10.79 -1.16 -3.74
CA HIS A 124 -10.14 -0.53 -4.88
C HIS A 124 -10.48 0.96 -4.97
N ASP A 125 -11.75 1.34 -4.76
CA ASP A 125 -12.16 2.75 -4.72
C ASP A 125 -11.39 3.52 -3.64
N ARG A 126 -11.31 2.98 -2.42
CA ARG A 126 -10.53 3.58 -1.33
C ARG A 126 -9.04 3.72 -1.67
N LEU A 127 -8.48 2.73 -2.39
CA LEU A 127 -7.10 2.79 -2.86
C LEU A 127 -6.91 3.91 -3.89
N LEU A 128 -7.86 4.12 -4.80
CA LEU A 128 -7.81 5.20 -5.78
C LEU A 128 -7.87 6.58 -5.10
N GLU A 129 -8.66 6.74 -4.03
CA GLU A 129 -8.67 7.98 -3.23
C GLU A 129 -7.30 8.25 -2.58
N VAL A 130 -6.63 7.22 -2.09
CA VAL A 130 -5.27 7.33 -1.53
C VAL A 130 -4.25 7.69 -2.61
N ILE A 131 -4.33 7.08 -3.80
CA ILE A 131 -3.48 7.42 -4.96
C ILE A 131 -3.67 8.88 -5.34
N GLU A 132 -4.91 9.36 -5.41
CA GLU A 132 -5.20 10.77 -5.73
C GLU A 132 -4.63 11.70 -4.66
N LYS A 133 -4.77 11.35 -3.37
CA LYS A 133 -4.18 12.13 -2.26
C LYS A 133 -2.65 12.17 -2.36
N ALA A 134 -2.01 11.04 -2.68
CA ALA A 134 -0.57 10.94 -2.86
C ALA A 134 -0.07 11.83 -4.03
N GLN A 135 -0.79 11.80 -5.16
CA GLN A 135 -0.49 12.65 -6.32
C GLN A 135 -0.59 14.14 -5.97
N ARG A 136 -1.63 14.53 -5.22
CA ARG A 136 -1.78 15.92 -4.76
C ARG A 136 -0.60 16.34 -3.87
N LEU A 137 -0.16 15.50 -2.94
CA LEU A 137 1.00 15.77 -2.07
C LEU A 137 2.31 15.96 -2.85
N GLN A 138 2.49 15.28 -3.99
CA GLN A 138 3.64 15.53 -4.88
C GLN A 138 3.55 16.89 -5.59
N THR A 139 2.34 17.32 -5.98
CA THR A 139 2.13 18.58 -6.72
C THR A 139 2.10 19.84 -5.85
N VAL A 140 1.88 19.71 -4.54
CA VAL A 140 1.83 20.83 -3.60
C VAL A 140 3.25 21.17 -3.10
N PRO A 141 3.69 22.45 -3.17
CA PRO A 141 4.98 22.88 -2.64
C PRO A 141 5.08 22.64 -1.12
N GLU A 142 6.28 22.27 -0.66
CA GLU A 142 6.59 21.84 0.72
C GLU A 142 6.02 22.75 1.82
N GLN A 143 5.91 24.06 1.56
CA GLN A 143 5.41 25.07 2.51
C GLN A 143 3.91 24.94 2.85
N ASP A 144 3.11 24.27 2.02
CA ASP A 144 1.65 24.15 2.19
C ASP A 144 1.20 22.72 2.58
N ARG A 145 2.13 21.78 2.80
CA ARG A 145 1.79 20.37 3.11
C ARG A 145 1.16 20.16 4.49
N SER A 146 1.32 21.11 5.41
CA SER A 146 0.78 21.04 6.78
C SER A 146 -0.75 20.97 6.86
N ASP A 147 -1.48 21.42 5.83
CA ASP A 147 -2.95 21.46 5.83
C ASP A 147 -3.61 20.15 5.35
N PHE A 148 -2.84 19.21 4.79
CA PHE A 148 -3.37 17.97 4.19
C PHE A 148 -3.31 16.74 5.10
N VAL A 149 -2.67 16.90 6.27
CA VAL A 149 -2.49 15.87 7.31
C VAL A 149 -3.29 16.29 8.54
N VAL A 150 -4.61 16.38 8.38
CA VAL A 150 -5.59 16.44 9.47
C VAL A 150 -6.45 15.18 9.39
#